data_AF-A0A3D1IW17-F1
#
_entry.id   AF-A0A3D1IW17-F1
#
_cell.length_a   1.000
_cell.length_b   1.000
_cell.length_c   1.000
_cell.angle_alpha   90.00
_cell.angle_beta   90.00
_cell.angle_gamma   90.00
#
_symmetry.space_group_name_H-M   'P 1'
#
loop_
_entity.id
_entity.type
_entity.pdbx_description
1 polymer ?
#
loop_
_entity_poly.entity_id
_entity_poly.type
_entity_poly.pdbx_seq_one_letter_code
_entity_poly.pdbx_strand_id
1 'polypeptide(L)'
;GQCHRNEPSGSLHGMMRVRGFTQDDGHIFCTEDQILDECVAFTSLLLKVYRDFGFSDVIYKVATRPDKRVGSDEAWDKAENALIESLKRSGV
;
A
#
# COMPACT_ATOMS: atom_id res chain seq x y z
N GLY A 1 -4.87 13.25 -4.93
CA GLY A 1 -4.33 14.63 -4.79
C GLY A 1 -3.15 14.84 -5.73
N GLN A 2 -2.89 16.09 -6.14
CA GLN A 2 -1.71 16.43 -6.94
C GLN A 2 -0.47 16.54 -6.04
N CYS A 3 0.60 15.82 -6.40
CA CYS A 3 1.84 15.76 -5.64
C CYS A 3 3.03 16.09 -6.54
N HIS A 4 4.12 16.56 -5.91
CA HIS A 4 5.40 16.76 -6.58
C HIS A 4 6.54 16.10 -5.79
N ARG A 5 7.47 15.47 -6.51
CA ARG A 5 8.72 14.91 -5.97
C ARG A 5 9.90 15.38 -6.82
N ASN A 6 10.97 15.85 -6.19
CA ASN A 6 12.17 16.32 -6.90
C ASN A 6 13.07 15.14 -7.32
N GLU A 7 12.58 14.32 -8.23
CA GLU A 7 13.30 13.16 -8.75
C GLU A 7 14.53 13.59 -9.59
N PRO A 8 15.66 12.85 -9.50
CA PRO A 8 16.83 13.07 -10.34
C PRO A 8 16.45 13.05 -11.83
N SER A 9 17.00 13.97 -12.63
CA SER A 9 16.62 14.08 -14.05
C SER A 9 16.90 12.79 -14.85
N GLY A 10 17.96 12.07 -14.49
CA GLY A 10 18.33 10.80 -15.14
C GLY A 10 17.42 9.60 -14.81
N SER A 11 16.51 9.71 -13.84
CA SER A 11 15.58 8.63 -13.50
C SER A 11 14.20 8.78 -14.16
N LEU A 12 13.92 9.92 -14.79
CA LEU A 12 12.61 10.19 -15.39
C LEU A 12 12.37 9.29 -16.60
N HIS A 13 11.16 8.74 -16.72
CA HIS A 13 10.83 7.84 -17.82
C HIS A 13 9.34 7.92 -18.20
N GLY A 14 9.05 8.53 -19.35
CA GLY A 14 7.71 8.65 -19.92
C GLY A 14 6.68 9.09 -18.87
N MET A 15 5.64 8.29 -18.69
CA MET A 15 4.63 8.46 -17.62
C MET A 15 4.89 7.57 -16.39
N MET A 16 5.88 6.69 -16.43
CA MET A 16 6.17 5.72 -15.37
C MET A 16 6.89 6.35 -14.18
N ARG A 17 7.68 7.41 -14.41
CA ARG A 17 8.38 8.16 -13.36
C ARG A 17 8.49 9.64 -13.70
N VAL A 18 7.76 10.48 -12.98
CA VAL A 18 7.59 11.92 -13.24
C VAL A 18 7.73 12.74 -11.95
N ARG A 19 7.99 14.04 -12.09
CA ARG A 19 8.08 14.97 -10.95
C ARG A 19 6.74 15.45 -10.42
N GLY A 20 5.71 15.49 -11.26
CA GLY A 20 4.35 15.89 -10.89
C GLY A 20 3.37 14.81 -11.31
N PHE A 21 2.55 14.34 -10.37
CA PHE A 21 1.58 13.27 -10.62
C PHE A 21 0.37 13.42 -9.69
N THR A 22 -0.73 12.79 -10.07
CA THR A 22 -1.95 12.73 -9.26
C THR A 22 -2.18 11.31 -8.83
N GLN A 23 -2.41 11.11 -7.54
CA GLN A 23 -2.79 9.81 -6.97
C GLN A 23 -4.28 9.80 -6.62
N ASP A 24 -4.91 8.65 -6.79
CA ASP A 24 -6.20 8.25 -6.21
C ASP A 24 -6.07 8.01 -4.69
N ASP A 25 -5.55 9.03 -4.00
CA ASP A 25 -5.13 8.97 -2.60
C ASP A 25 -6.31 8.97 -1.62
N GLY A 26 -6.14 8.29 -0.48
CA GLY A 26 -7.15 8.12 0.56
C GLY A 26 -6.52 7.76 1.91
N HIS A 27 -7.12 8.26 3.00
CA HIS A 27 -6.63 8.04 4.36
C HIS A 27 -7.75 7.47 5.23
N ILE A 28 -7.52 6.30 5.81
CA ILE A 28 -8.45 5.63 6.73
C ILE A 28 -8.01 5.94 8.15
N PHE A 29 -8.92 6.50 8.95
CA PHE A 29 -8.74 6.68 10.38
C PHE A 29 -9.56 5.61 11.10
N CYS A 30 -8.87 4.72 11.82
CA CYS A 30 -9.48 3.61 12.52
C CYS A 30 -8.76 3.34 13.84
N THR A 31 -9.37 2.56 14.73
CA THR A 31 -8.69 2.05 15.93
C THR A 31 -7.73 0.94 15.54
N GLU A 32 -6.77 0.63 16.40
CA GLU A 32 -5.77 -0.40 16.10
C GLU A 32 -6.37 -1.78 15.85
N ASP A 33 -7.50 -2.09 16.48
CA ASP A 33 -8.17 -3.38 16.35
C ASP A 33 -8.90 -3.52 15.01
N GLN A 34 -9.12 -2.41 14.31
CA GLN A 34 -9.77 -2.37 12.98
C GLN A 34 -8.77 -2.50 11.83
N ILE A 35 -7.46 -2.37 12.08
CA ILE A 35 -6.42 -2.33 11.02
C ILE A 35 -6.53 -3.54 10.09
N LEU A 36 -6.69 -4.75 10.64
CA LEU A 36 -6.75 -5.98 9.86
C LEU A 36 -7.93 -5.98 8.89
N ASP A 37 -9.12 -5.62 9.37
CA ASP A 37 -10.34 -5.63 8.56
C ASP A 37 -10.29 -4.55 7.46
N GLU A 38 -9.74 -3.37 7.77
CA GLU A 38 -9.49 -2.32 6.79
C GLU A 38 -8.49 -2.76 5.71
N CYS A 39 -7.42 -3.48 6.07
CA CYS A 39 -6.47 -4.04 5.10
C CYS A 39 -7.12 -5.08 4.17
N VAL A 40 -8.01 -5.93 4.69
CA VAL A 40 -8.76 -6.92 3.88
C VAL A 40 -9.72 -6.21 2.93
N ALA A 41 -10.46 -5.21 3.43
CA ALA A 41 -11.42 -4.45 2.63
C ALA A 41 -10.71 -3.72 1.48
N PHE A 42 -9.59 -3.04 1.77
CA PHE A 42 -8.80 -2.36 0.75
C PHE A 42 -8.19 -3.32 -0.27
N THR A 43 -7.63 -4.45 0.17
CA THR A 43 -7.04 -5.46 -0.73
C THR A 43 -8.10 -6.02 -1.69
N SER A 44 -9.32 -6.26 -1.18
CA SER A 44 -10.46 -6.70 -1.99
C SER A 44 -10.88 -5.66 -3.03
N LEU A 45 -10.88 -4.38 -2.66
CA LEU A 45 -11.16 -3.27 -3.56
C LEU A 45 -10.09 -3.16 -4.67
N LEU A 46 -8.81 -3.20 -4.30
CA LEU A 46 -7.70 -3.14 -5.25
C LEU A 46 -7.79 -4.26 -6.28
N LEU A 47 -8.03 -5.49 -5.82
CA LEU A 47 -8.22 -6.66 -6.69
C LEU A 47 -9.41 -6.52 -7.63
N LYS A 48 -10.51 -5.93 -7.17
CA LYS A 48 -11.67 -5.65 -8.04
C LYS A 48 -11.27 -4.69 -9.16
N VAL A 49 -10.62 -3.58 -8.82
CA VAL A 49 -10.14 -2.61 -9.82
C VAL A 49 -9.21 -3.29 -10.82
N TYR A 50 -8.24 -4.08 -10.37
CA TYR A 50 -7.32 -4.80 -11.27
C TYR A 50 -8.05 -5.74 -12.23
N ARG A 51 -9.05 -6.49 -11.75
CA ARG A 51 -9.90 -7.32 -12.62
C ARG A 51 -10.69 -6.51 -13.63
N ASP A 52 -11.24 -5.37 -13.23
CA ASP A 52 -12.01 -4.49 -14.13
C ASP A 52 -11.14 -3.97 -15.30
N PHE A 53 -9.82 -3.83 -15.08
CA PHE A 53 -8.83 -3.47 -16.11
C PHE A 53 -8.15 -4.67 -16.80
N GLY A 54 -8.55 -5.91 -16.46
CA GLY A 54 -8.02 -7.13 -17.08
C GLY A 54 -6.66 -7.60 -16.57
N PHE A 55 -6.20 -7.12 -15.41
CA PHE A 55 -4.98 -7.62 -14.78
C PHE A 55 -5.26 -8.85 -13.90
N SER A 56 -4.73 -10.01 -14.30
CA SER A 56 -4.87 -11.28 -13.57
C SER A 56 -3.61 -11.70 -12.80
N ASP A 57 -2.43 -11.30 -13.28
CA ASP A 57 -1.14 -11.76 -12.74
C ASP A 57 -0.57 -10.74 -11.75
N VAL A 58 -0.95 -10.89 -10.48
CA VAL A 58 -0.58 -9.95 -9.41
C VAL A 58 0.46 -10.59 -8.48
N ILE A 59 1.56 -9.88 -8.25
CA ILE A 59 2.58 -10.27 -7.28
C ILE A 59 2.46 -9.39 -6.04
N TYR A 60 2.32 -10.02 -4.88
CA TYR A 60 2.23 -9.33 -3.59
C TYR A 60 3.59 -9.25 -2.94
N LYS A 61 3.88 -8.10 -2.33
CA LYS A 61 5.11 -7.87 -1.56
C LYS A 61 4.76 -7.13 -0.28
N VAL A 62 5.20 -7.67 0.84
CA VAL A 62 5.09 -7.01 2.15
C VAL A 62 6.42 -6.33 2.45
N ALA A 63 6.39 -5.02 2.65
CA ALA A 63 7.53 -4.26 3.15
C ALA A 63 7.45 -4.19 4.67
N THR A 64 8.44 -4.72 5.37
CA THR A 64 8.55 -4.70 6.83
C THR A 64 9.27 -3.45 7.31
N ARG A 65 9.31 -3.25 8.64
CA ARG A 65 9.92 -2.09 9.29
C ARG A 65 11.37 -1.85 8.82
N PRO A 66 11.74 -0.59 8.52
CA PRO A 66 13.11 -0.21 8.18
C PRO A 66 13.95 0.08 9.44
N ASP A 67 15.27 0.19 9.29
CA ASP A 67 16.20 0.54 10.38
C ASP A 67 15.85 1.87 11.05
N LYS A 68 15.50 2.88 10.24
CA LYS A 68 15.08 4.20 10.70
C LYS A 68 13.55 4.26 10.72
N ARG A 69 12.97 4.20 11.91
CA ARG A 69 11.51 4.15 12.12
C ARG A 69 11.06 5.00 13.30
N VAL A 70 9.77 5.31 13.31
CA VAL A 70 9.06 6.00 14.40
C VAL A 70 7.96 5.07 14.92
N GLY A 71 7.61 5.21 16.20
CA GLY A 71 6.66 4.33 16.88
C GLY A 71 7.34 3.22 17.68
N SER A 72 6.57 2.51 18.50
CA SER A 72 7.07 1.42 19.33
C SER A 72 7.15 0.10 18.58
N ASP A 73 7.92 -0.85 19.09
CA ASP A 73 8.08 -2.18 18.49
C ASP A 73 6.76 -2.93 18.45
N GLU A 74 5.94 -2.78 19.50
CA GLU A 74 4.64 -3.43 19.63
C GLU A 74 3.65 -2.92 18.58
N ALA A 75 3.65 -1.61 18.30
CA ALA A 75 2.80 -1.03 17.26
C ALA A 75 3.20 -1.55 15.87
N TRP A 76 4.50 -1.68 15.61
CA TRP A 76 5.01 -2.28 14.39
C TRP A 76 4.67 -3.76 14.28
N ASP A 77 4.81 -4.54 15.36
CA ASP A 77 4.46 -5.96 15.40
C ASP A 77 2.98 -6.14 15.07
N LYS A 78 2.11 -5.31 15.64
CA LYS A 78 0.66 -5.35 15.38
C LYS A 78 0.35 -5.04 13.91
N ALA A 79 0.95 -3.98 13.36
CA ALA A 79 0.72 -3.56 11.98
C ALA A 79 1.23 -4.58 10.95
N GLU A 80 2.45 -5.11 11.13
CA GLU A 80 3.02 -6.13 10.24
C GLU A 80 2.20 -7.42 10.26
N ASN A 81 1.80 -7.87 11.44
CA ASN A 81 0.95 -9.06 11.58
C ASN A 81 -0.41 -8.85 10.90
N ALA A 82 -1.04 -7.68 11.08
CA ALA A 82 -2.30 -7.35 10.42
C ALA A 82 -2.16 -7.35 8.89
N LEU A 83 -1.09 -6.78 8.34
CA LEU A 83 -0.82 -6.80 6.90
C LEU A 83 -0.66 -8.22 6.36
N ILE A 84 0.18 -9.05 6.99
CA ILE A 84 0.42 -10.42 6.55
C ILE A 84 -0.86 -11.26 6.63
N GLU A 85 -1.61 -11.13 7.72
CA GLU A 85 -2.85 -11.87 7.92
C GLU A 85 -3.95 -11.41 6.94
N SER A 86 -4.00 -10.12 6.60
CA SER A 86 -4.97 -9.60 5.63
C SER A 86 -4.80 -10.22 4.24
N LEU A 87 -3.55 -10.46 3.82
CA LEU A 87 -3.26 -11.09 2.53
C LEU A 87 -3.74 -12.55 2.52
N LYS A 88 -3.44 -13.32 3.58
CA LYS A 88 -3.93 -14.69 3.73
C LYS A 88 -5.45 -14.77 3.67
N ARG A 89 -6.16 -13.86 4.36
CA ARG A 89 -7.62 -13.77 4.36
C ARG A 89 -8.20 -13.37 3.00
N SER A 90 -7.43 -12.60 2.22
CA SER A 90 -7.82 -12.16 0.87
C SER A 90 -7.60 -13.24 -0.20
N GLY A 91 -7.14 -14.44 0.18
CA GLY A 91 -6.92 -15.56 -0.73
C GLY A 91 -5.59 -15.50 -1.47
N VAL A 92 -4.61 -14.78 -0.90
CA VAL A 92 -3.24 -14.61 -1.41
C VAL A 92 -2.26 -15.46 -0.62
#